data_AF-A0A3B8Q3M1-F1
#
_entry.id   AF-A0A3B8Q3M1-F1
#
_cell.length_a   1.000
_cell.length_b   1.000
_cell.length_c   1.000
_cell.angle_alpha   90.00
_cell.angle_beta   90.00
_cell.angle_gamma   90.00
#
_symmetry.space_group_name_H-M   'P 1'
#
loop_
_entity.id
_entity.type
_entity.pdbx_description
1 polymer ?
#
loop_
_entity_poly.entity_id
_entity_poly.type
_entity_poly.pdbx_seq_one_letter_code
_entity_poly.pdbx_strand_id
1 'polypeptide(L)'
;MSETGSNPVPAPHRDRSAGLVIFGVLTILFGTICALLVPLMVISQTMTPAQVNPGGMQAIIPAALMYLGLAVILIWLGIGSIKARRWARALLVILFWGWLLVGVFSVVATALVMPPIMTSIQAMQPGGQPPLPSSAIPVMITISLVILGLVFVVIPGIGVLFYSSSHVRATCEARDPVTRWTDACPLPVLAAVLWLALMVPMILLAPLSARGVLPFFGVVLTGWPALLGYVIIAAFWAWSALAMYRLDVRGWWVLLVSFAILTLSNVVMYSQYNLVEILELMRYPEAQLAMFRKMPLFNGRAMAWGMGLFSIPFFAYLWYIKRFFP
;
A
#
# COMPACT_ATOMS: atom_id res chain seq x y z
N MET A 1 5.60 24.96 -55.50
CA MET A 1 6.53 25.38 -54.43
C MET A 1 6.03 24.78 -53.14
N SER A 2 6.59 23.64 -52.75
CA SER A 2 6.30 22.93 -51.50
C SER A 2 7.19 23.52 -50.42
N GLU A 3 6.58 24.21 -49.45
CA GLU A 3 7.26 24.64 -48.22
C GLU A 3 7.79 23.40 -47.50
N THR A 4 9.10 23.18 -47.58
CA THR A 4 9.82 22.29 -46.68
C THR A 4 9.79 22.92 -45.29
N GLY A 5 8.74 22.62 -44.54
CA GLY A 5 8.64 22.97 -43.13
C GLY A 5 9.86 22.42 -42.40
N SER A 6 10.76 23.33 -42.00
CA SER A 6 11.88 23.00 -41.13
C SER A 6 11.30 22.49 -39.81
N ASN A 7 11.47 21.19 -39.54
CA ASN A 7 11.14 20.64 -38.23
C ASN A 7 11.92 21.46 -37.17
N PRO A 8 11.23 22.07 -36.19
CA PRO A 8 11.91 22.87 -35.18
C PRO A 8 12.94 22.00 -34.47
N VAL A 9 14.19 22.46 -34.44
CA VAL A 9 15.28 21.80 -33.72
C VAL A 9 14.84 21.65 -32.26
N PRO A 10 14.78 20.42 -31.70
CA PRO A 10 14.36 20.21 -30.33
C PRO A 10 15.25 21.05 -29.40
N ALA A 11 14.63 21.88 -28.56
CA ALA A 11 15.36 22.68 -27.60
C ALA A 11 16.31 21.79 -26.76
N PRO A 12 17.57 22.19 -26.54
CA PRO A 12 18.53 21.39 -25.78
C PRO A 12 17.96 21.04 -24.40
N HIS A 13 17.76 19.76 -24.12
CA HIS A 13 17.30 19.33 -22.80
C HIS A 13 18.51 19.06 -21.89
N ARG A 14 18.40 19.45 -20.62
CA ARG A 14 19.43 19.14 -19.62
C ARG A 14 19.42 17.65 -19.32
N ASP A 15 20.54 16.97 -19.59
CA ASP A 15 20.73 15.56 -19.25
C ASP A 15 20.61 15.35 -17.73
N ARG A 16 19.73 14.42 -17.32
CA ARG A 16 19.47 14.05 -15.92
C ARG A 16 20.00 12.66 -15.55
N SER A 17 20.88 12.08 -16.37
CA SER A 17 21.43 10.74 -16.18
C SER A 17 22.08 10.53 -14.80
N ALA A 18 22.84 11.50 -14.28
CA ALA A 18 23.43 11.40 -12.95
C ALA A 18 22.36 11.25 -11.84
N GLY A 19 21.26 12.02 -11.94
CA GLY A 19 20.14 11.91 -11.01
C GLY A 19 19.45 10.55 -11.11
N LEU A 20 19.25 10.05 -12.32
CA LEU A 20 18.68 8.72 -12.56
C LEU A 20 19.50 7.59 -11.94
N VAL A 21 20.84 7.73 -11.94
CA VAL A 21 21.74 6.80 -11.24
C VAL A 21 21.57 6.89 -9.73
N ILE A 22 21.59 8.10 -9.16
CA ILE A 22 21.46 8.31 -7.70
C ILE A 22 20.13 7.74 -7.19
N PHE A 23 18.99 8.12 -7.79
CA PHE A 23 17.69 7.60 -7.37
C PHE A 23 17.55 6.09 -7.64
N GLY A 24 18.16 5.59 -8.72
CA GLY A 24 18.20 4.16 -9.00
C GLY A 24 18.95 3.37 -7.93
N VAL A 25 20.11 3.84 -7.48
CA VAL A 25 20.87 3.23 -6.36
C VAL A 25 20.06 3.29 -5.07
N LEU A 26 19.45 4.43 -4.74
CA LEU A 26 18.59 4.56 -3.56
C LEU A 26 17.41 3.56 -3.60
N THR A 27 16.78 3.38 -4.76
CA THR A 27 15.68 2.43 -4.95
C THR A 27 16.15 0.99 -4.75
N ILE A 28 17.34 0.63 -5.24
CA ILE A 28 17.94 -0.69 -4.98
C ILE A 28 18.20 -0.88 -3.48
N LEU A 29 18.76 0.13 -2.80
CA LEU A 29 19.00 0.04 -1.35
C LEU A 29 17.69 -0.18 -0.58
N PHE A 30 16.60 0.52 -0.93
CA PHE A 30 15.28 0.25 -0.34
C PHE A 30 14.80 -1.18 -0.60
N GLY A 31 15.01 -1.70 -1.81
CA GLY A 31 14.70 -3.10 -2.14
C GLY A 31 15.52 -4.10 -1.30
N THR A 32 16.81 -3.84 -1.11
CA THR A 32 17.67 -4.66 -0.24
C THR A 32 17.23 -4.61 1.21
N ILE A 33 16.85 -3.43 1.72
CA ILE A 33 16.29 -3.29 3.07
C ILE A 33 15.01 -4.14 3.20
N CYS A 34 14.11 -4.09 2.21
CA CYS A 34 12.91 -4.94 2.20
C CYS A 34 13.26 -6.43 2.27
N ALA A 35 14.27 -6.88 1.51
CA ALA A 35 14.74 -8.26 1.57
C ALA A 35 15.32 -8.63 2.95
N LEU A 36 16.07 -7.71 3.58
CA LEU A 36 16.66 -7.91 4.91
C LEU A 36 15.61 -7.94 6.04
N LEU A 37 14.48 -7.28 5.88
CA LEU A 37 13.38 -7.34 6.86
C LEU A 37 12.81 -8.76 7.01
N VAL A 38 12.88 -9.59 5.97
CA VAL A 38 12.33 -10.95 5.99
C VAL A 38 13.06 -11.88 6.98
N PRO A 39 14.39 -12.06 6.94
CA PRO A 39 15.09 -12.85 7.94
C PRO A 39 14.95 -12.23 9.33
N LEU A 40 14.92 -10.90 9.47
CA LEU A 40 14.67 -10.24 10.76
C LEU A 40 13.29 -10.59 11.33
N MET A 41 12.24 -10.65 10.49
CA MET A 41 10.91 -11.12 10.91
C MET A 41 10.96 -12.57 11.39
N VAL A 42 11.66 -13.46 10.68
CA VAL A 42 11.81 -14.87 11.07
C VAL A 42 12.55 -14.99 12.41
N ILE A 43 13.68 -14.29 12.55
CA ILE A 43 14.47 -14.27 13.80
C ILE A 43 13.61 -13.75 14.95
N SER A 44 12.87 -12.65 14.74
CA SER A 44 11.93 -12.10 15.73
C SER A 44 10.89 -13.13 16.18
N GLN A 45 10.35 -13.96 15.28
CA GLN A 45 9.43 -15.04 15.67
C GLN A 45 10.10 -16.09 16.56
N THR A 46 11.35 -16.47 16.26
CA THR A 46 12.06 -17.50 17.02
C THR A 46 12.50 -17.05 18.41
N MET A 47 12.73 -15.74 18.60
CA MET A 47 13.15 -15.17 19.87
C MET A 47 11.98 -14.73 20.76
N THR A 48 10.77 -14.60 20.20
CA THR A 48 9.58 -14.17 20.95
C THR A 48 8.89 -15.38 21.56
N PRO A 49 8.65 -15.43 22.89
CA PRO A 49 7.91 -16.51 23.51
C PRO A 49 6.53 -16.70 22.86
N ALA A 50 6.11 -17.95 22.66
CA ALA A 50 4.84 -18.28 21.99
C ALA A 50 3.60 -17.62 22.64
N GLN A 51 3.69 -17.32 23.94
CA GLN A 51 2.66 -16.61 24.70
C GLN A 51 2.46 -15.15 24.24
N VAL A 52 3.51 -14.52 23.71
CA VAL A 52 3.50 -13.13 23.23
C VAL A 52 3.13 -13.05 21.75
N ASN A 53 3.41 -14.11 20.98
CA ASN A 53 3.07 -14.17 19.55
C ASN A 53 2.34 -15.44 19.10
N PRO A 54 1.05 -15.53 19.43
CA PRO A 54 0.20 -16.66 19.05
C PRO A 54 -0.21 -16.73 17.57
N GLY A 55 0.13 -15.72 16.76
CA GLY A 55 0.00 -15.81 15.29
C GLY A 55 1.04 -16.75 14.68
N GLY A 56 2.15 -16.97 15.39
CA GLY A 56 3.25 -17.83 14.98
C GLY A 56 3.77 -17.51 13.58
N MET A 57 4.38 -18.51 12.95
CA MET A 57 4.98 -18.36 11.62
C MET A 57 3.95 -18.13 10.51
N GLN A 58 2.68 -18.52 10.70
CA GLN A 58 1.63 -18.32 9.70
C GLN A 58 1.31 -16.83 9.48
N ALA A 59 1.34 -16.04 10.56
CA ALA A 59 1.07 -14.61 10.48
C ALA A 59 2.15 -13.83 9.71
N ILE A 60 3.39 -14.32 9.66
CA ILE A 60 4.48 -13.64 8.96
C ILE A 60 4.54 -13.97 7.46
N ILE A 61 3.95 -15.09 7.01
CA ILE A 61 4.10 -15.55 5.63
C ILE A 61 3.61 -14.49 4.62
N PRO A 62 2.40 -13.90 4.75
CA PRO A 62 1.94 -12.89 3.81
C PRO A 62 2.83 -11.64 3.81
N ALA A 63 3.28 -11.20 4.99
CA ALA A 63 4.20 -10.07 5.10
C ALA A 63 5.55 -10.37 4.44
N ALA A 64 6.14 -11.54 4.70
CA ALA A 64 7.41 -11.95 4.12
C ALA A 64 7.33 -12.02 2.59
N LEU A 65 6.27 -12.64 2.04
CA LEU A 65 6.05 -12.70 0.59
C LEU A 65 5.86 -11.30 -0.01
N MET A 66 5.14 -10.41 0.67
CA MET A 66 4.99 -9.02 0.25
C MET A 66 6.34 -8.29 0.20
N TYR A 67 7.17 -8.40 1.24
CA TYR A 67 8.49 -7.76 1.29
C TYR A 67 9.46 -8.32 0.25
N LEU A 68 9.45 -9.64 0.00
CA LEU A 68 10.23 -10.24 -1.08
C LEU A 68 9.78 -9.76 -2.45
N GLY A 69 8.46 -9.73 -2.71
CA GLY A 69 7.91 -9.21 -3.95
C GLY A 69 8.29 -7.74 -4.17
N LEU A 70 8.14 -6.91 -3.12
CA LEU A 70 8.53 -5.51 -3.16
C LEU A 70 10.04 -5.34 -3.37
N ALA A 71 10.88 -6.16 -2.75
CA ALA A 71 12.33 -6.14 -2.95
C ALA A 71 12.69 -6.39 -4.42
N VAL A 72 12.11 -7.43 -5.04
CA VAL A 72 12.33 -7.73 -6.47
C VAL A 72 11.89 -6.55 -7.35
N ILE A 73 10.71 -5.99 -7.09
CA ILE A 73 10.18 -4.85 -7.86
C ILE A 73 11.09 -3.63 -7.71
N LEU A 74 11.48 -3.25 -6.49
CA LEU A 74 12.32 -2.08 -6.23
C LEU A 74 13.71 -2.22 -6.85
N ILE A 75 14.35 -3.38 -6.71
CA ILE A 75 15.66 -3.64 -7.31
C ILE A 75 15.55 -3.54 -8.84
N TRP A 76 14.53 -4.14 -9.43
CA TRP A 76 14.31 -4.08 -10.89
C TRP A 76 14.04 -2.66 -11.39
N LEU A 77 13.22 -1.89 -10.66
CA LEU A 77 12.96 -0.48 -10.95
C LEU A 77 14.21 0.38 -10.83
N GLY A 78 15.03 0.16 -9.80
CA GLY A 78 16.28 0.88 -9.61
C GLY A 78 17.28 0.62 -10.73
N ILE A 79 17.43 -0.64 -11.18
CA ILE A 79 18.23 -1.00 -12.36
C ILE A 79 17.67 -0.31 -13.62
N GLY A 80 16.35 -0.31 -13.79
CA GLY A 80 15.67 0.38 -14.88
C GLY A 80 15.92 1.89 -14.88
N SER A 81 15.93 2.52 -13.71
CA SER A 81 16.26 3.94 -13.53
C SER A 81 17.70 4.25 -13.91
N ILE A 82 18.68 3.47 -13.41
CA ILE A 82 20.10 3.62 -13.76
C ILE A 82 20.30 3.55 -15.29
N LYS A 83 19.56 2.65 -15.95
CA LYS A 83 19.58 2.47 -17.41
C LYS A 83 18.69 3.48 -18.18
N ALA A 84 18.12 4.48 -17.51
CA ALA A 84 17.22 5.49 -18.07
C ALA A 84 16.05 4.91 -18.89
N ARG A 85 15.49 3.77 -18.47
CA ARG A 85 14.40 3.12 -19.20
C ARG A 85 13.07 3.86 -19.02
N ARG A 86 12.30 3.99 -20.10
CA ARG A 86 11.00 4.70 -20.08
C ARG A 86 9.98 4.04 -19.15
N TRP A 87 9.90 2.71 -19.18
CA TRP A 87 8.98 1.95 -18.34
C TRP A 87 9.31 2.16 -16.85
N ALA A 88 10.59 2.18 -16.47
CA ALA A 88 11.00 2.36 -15.08
C ALA A 88 10.60 3.74 -14.56
N ARG A 89 10.75 4.80 -15.38
CA ARG A 89 10.28 6.15 -15.03
C ARG A 89 8.78 6.16 -14.76
N ALA A 90 7.97 5.60 -15.66
CA ALA A 90 6.52 5.56 -15.50
C ALA A 90 6.10 4.84 -14.21
N LEU A 91 6.68 3.67 -13.94
CA LEU A 91 6.40 2.89 -12.74
C LEU A 91 6.88 3.57 -11.46
N LEU A 92 8.03 4.25 -11.47
CA LEU A 92 8.54 5.00 -10.31
C LEU A 92 7.66 6.20 -9.99
N VAL A 93 7.13 6.92 -10.99
CA VAL A 93 6.14 7.97 -10.74
C VAL A 93 4.89 7.41 -10.04
N ILE A 94 4.38 6.27 -10.51
CA ILE A 94 3.22 5.60 -9.90
C ILE A 94 3.55 5.18 -8.46
N LEU A 95 4.70 4.54 -8.26
CA LEU A 95 5.17 4.09 -6.95
C LEU A 95 5.28 5.25 -5.96
N PHE A 96 5.95 6.35 -6.34
CA PHE A 96 6.17 7.47 -5.43
C PHE A 96 4.89 8.24 -5.13
N TRP A 97 3.96 8.37 -6.09
CA TRP A 97 2.63 8.92 -5.79
C TRP A 97 1.84 8.02 -4.84
N GLY A 98 1.82 6.70 -5.08
CA GLY A 98 1.17 5.74 -4.20
C GLY A 98 1.75 5.77 -2.78
N TRP A 99 3.08 5.76 -2.67
CA TRP A 99 3.79 5.86 -1.40
C TRP A 99 3.48 7.19 -0.71
N LEU A 100 3.55 8.33 -1.41
CA LEU A 100 3.27 9.65 -0.84
C LEU A 100 1.84 9.73 -0.29
N LEU A 101 0.84 9.25 -1.04
CA LEU A 101 -0.56 9.28 -0.61
C LEU A 101 -0.77 8.43 0.65
N VAL A 102 -0.30 7.19 0.63
CA VAL A 102 -0.35 6.30 1.81
C VAL A 102 0.42 6.90 2.98
N GLY A 103 1.54 7.56 2.69
CA GLY A 103 2.43 8.15 3.67
C GLY A 103 1.84 9.35 4.40
N VAL A 104 1.30 10.32 3.65
CA VAL A 104 0.57 11.47 4.22
C VAL A 104 -0.58 10.97 5.09
N PHE A 105 -1.34 10.02 4.57
CA PHE A 105 -2.44 9.43 5.32
C PHE A 105 -1.96 8.75 6.62
N SER A 106 -0.89 7.95 6.54
CA SER A 106 -0.31 7.25 7.69
C SER A 106 0.23 8.20 8.75
N VAL A 107 0.87 9.30 8.36
CA VAL A 107 1.37 10.33 9.28
C VAL A 107 0.23 11.00 10.01
N VAL A 108 -0.84 11.40 9.30
CA VAL A 108 -2.03 12.00 9.91
C VAL A 108 -2.71 11.01 10.86
N ALA A 109 -2.93 9.77 10.42
CA ALA A 109 -3.51 8.73 11.25
C ALA A 109 -2.68 8.48 12.51
N THR A 110 -1.36 8.40 12.39
CA THR A 110 -0.44 8.22 13.53
C THR A 110 -0.51 9.40 14.48
N ALA A 111 -0.53 10.64 13.99
CA ALA A 111 -0.62 11.83 14.83
C ALA A 111 -1.92 11.85 15.67
N LEU A 112 -3.03 11.33 15.11
CA LEU A 112 -4.32 11.28 15.78
C LEU A 112 -4.46 10.05 16.72
N VAL A 113 -3.91 8.90 16.33
CA VAL A 113 -4.13 7.61 17.01
C VAL A 113 -3.04 7.29 18.03
N MET A 114 -1.81 7.75 17.84
CA MET A 114 -0.70 7.41 18.73
C MET A 114 -0.83 8.00 20.14
N PRO A 115 -1.31 9.24 20.35
CA PRO A 115 -1.53 9.77 21.70
C PRO A 115 -2.44 8.90 22.59
N PRO A 116 -3.67 8.53 22.16
CA PRO A 116 -4.53 7.67 22.98
C PRO A 116 -3.97 6.25 23.18
N ILE A 117 -3.16 5.74 22.23
CA ILE A 117 -2.45 4.47 22.44
C ILE A 117 -1.43 4.62 23.57
N MET A 118 -0.62 5.68 23.57
CA MET A 118 0.42 5.87 24.59
C MET A 118 -0.15 6.07 26.00
N THR A 119 -1.26 6.80 26.12
CA THR A 119 -1.95 6.93 27.42
C THR A 119 -2.49 5.59 27.91
N SER A 120 -3.02 4.76 26.99
CA SER A 120 -3.49 3.42 27.35
C SER A 120 -2.35 2.49 27.80
N ILE A 121 -1.18 2.55 27.14
CA ILE A 121 0.00 1.76 27.52
C ILE A 121 0.49 2.14 28.91
N GLN A 122 0.53 3.43 29.24
CA GLN A 122 0.91 3.88 30.58
C GLN A 122 -0.04 3.37 31.66
N ALA A 123 -1.34 3.38 31.41
CA ALA A 123 -2.33 2.83 32.33
C ALA A 123 -2.20 1.30 32.53
N MET A 124 -1.48 0.61 31.64
CA MET A 124 -1.26 -0.84 31.67
C MET A 124 0.10 -1.26 32.22
N GLN A 125 0.98 -0.33 32.61
CA GLN A 125 2.30 -0.70 33.12
C GLN A 125 2.19 -1.56 34.39
N PRO A 126 2.84 -2.73 34.44
CA PRO A 126 2.83 -3.58 35.64
C PRO A 126 3.36 -2.82 36.86
N GLY A 127 2.71 -3.00 38.01
CA GLY A 127 3.17 -2.43 39.28
C GLY A 127 4.59 -2.91 39.58
N GLY A 128 5.57 -2.01 39.47
CA GLY A 128 7.00 -2.32 39.69
C GLY A 128 7.95 -1.71 38.66
N GLN A 129 7.47 -1.25 37.50
CA GLN A 129 8.28 -0.45 36.58
C GLN A 129 8.09 1.05 36.86
N PRO A 130 9.16 1.87 36.83
CA PRO A 130 9.02 3.31 36.98
C PRO A 130 8.15 3.85 35.84
N PRO A 131 7.13 4.67 36.15
CA PRO A 131 6.29 5.26 35.12
C PRO A 131 7.15 6.06 34.15
N LEU A 132 6.86 5.95 32.86
CA LEU A 132 7.52 6.77 31.84
C LEU A 132 7.36 8.24 32.23
N PRO A 133 8.44 9.05 32.22
CA PRO A 133 8.34 10.48 32.52
C PRO A 133 7.28 11.12 31.63
N SER A 134 6.43 11.99 32.19
CA SER A 134 5.34 12.61 31.42
C SER A 134 5.82 13.41 30.21
N SER A 135 7.06 13.92 30.25
CA SER A 135 7.72 14.59 29.13
C SER A 135 8.24 13.64 28.04
N ALA A 136 8.43 12.36 28.34
CA ALA A 136 8.96 11.39 27.38
C ALA A 136 7.94 11.04 26.27
N ILE A 137 6.65 10.97 26.60
CA ILE A 137 5.60 10.66 25.60
C ILE A 137 5.57 11.66 24.44
N PRO A 138 5.40 12.98 24.66
CA PRO A 138 5.34 13.94 23.56
C PRO A 138 6.65 13.93 22.76
N VAL A 139 7.81 13.78 23.41
CA VAL A 139 9.10 13.66 22.71
C VAL A 139 9.14 12.43 21.79
N MET A 140 8.74 11.26 22.28
CA MET A 140 8.69 10.03 21.47
C MET A 140 7.73 10.15 20.28
N ILE A 141 6.55 10.74 20.49
CA ILE A 141 5.56 10.99 19.42
C ILE A 141 6.15 11.97 18.39
N THR A 142 6.75 13.07 18.82
CA THR A 142 7.37 14.06 17.93
C THR A 142 8.47 13.42 17.09
N ILE A 143 9.40 12.68 17.71
CA ILE A 143 10.47 11.99 16.98
C ILE A 143 9.88 11.01 15.96
N SER A 144 8.89 10.22 16.37
CA SER A 144 8.21 9.26 15.48
C SER A 144 7.56 9.95 14.29
N LEU A 145 6.84 11.06 14.52
CA LEU A 145 6.19 11.83 13.46
C LEU A 145 7.21 12.50 12.52
N VAL A 146 8.34 12.99 13.04
CA VAL A 146 9.40 13.54 12.20
C VAL A 146 10.00 12.46 11.30
N ILE A 147 10.34 11.30 11.86
CA ILE A 147 10.90 10.18 11.08
C ILE A 147 9.89 9.71 10.04
N LEU A 148 8.63 9.48 10.42
CA LEU A 148 7.57 9.08 9.50
C LEU A 148 7.33 10.15 8.42
N GLY A 149 7.29 11.43 8.78
CA GLY A 149 7.17 12.53 7.83
C GLY A 149 8.31 12.57 6.82
N LEU A 150 9.55 12.39 7.26
CA LEU A 150 10.70 12.32 6.37
C LEU A 150 10.61 11.12 5.42
N VAL A 151 10.39 9.92 5.95
CA VAL A 151 10.41 8.67 5.18
C VAL A 151 9.20 8.53 4.25
N PHE A 152 8.02 8.86 4.74
CA PHE A 152 6.75 8.61 4.03
C PHE A 152 6.20 9.82 3.28
N VAL A 153 6.72 11.03 3.51
CA VAL A 153 6.26 12.24 2.81
C VAL A 153 7.40 12.90 2.04
N VAL A 154 8.50 13.25 2.71
CA VAL A 154 9.58 14.02 2.07
C VAL A 154 10.30 13.21 0.99
N ILE A 155 10.76 12.00 1.31
CA ILE A 155 11.45 11.13 0.35
C ILE A 155 10.58 10.83 -0.90
N PRO A 156 9.35 10.31 -0.78
CA PRO A 156 8.53 10.05 -1.95
C PRO A 156 8.11 11.33 -2.66
N GLY A 157 7.90 12.45 -1.95
CA GLY A 157 7.63 13.76 -2.55
C GLY A 157 8.78 14.23 -3.46
N ILE A 158 10.03 14.11 -3.00
CA ILE A 158 11.22 14.37 -3.82
C ILE A 158 11.26 13.44 -5.04
N GLY A 159 10.96 12.15 -4.85
CA GLY A 159 10.88 11.17 -5.93
C GLY A 159 9.84 11.54 -6.99
N VAL A 160 8.63 11.93 -6.58
CA VAL A 160 7.57 12.44 -7.48
C VAL A 160 8.10 13.61 -8.30
N LEU A 161 8.61 14.65 -7.64
CA LEU A 161 9.09 15.88 -8.31
C LEU A 161 10.20 15.58 -9.32
N PHE A 162 11.12 14.69 -8.97
CA PHE A 162 12.22 14.30 -9.86
C PHE A 162 11.72 13.55 -11.10
N TYR A 163 10.98 12.45 -10.91
CA TYR A 163 10.56 11.58 -12.02
C TYR A 163 9.41 12.16 -12.87
N SER A 164 8.64 13.12 -12.34
CA SER A 164 7.64 13.88 -13.09
C SER A 164 8.23 15.01 -13.93
N SER A 165 9.51 15.36 -13.73
CA SER A 165 10.13 16.47 -14.47
C SER A 165 10.24 16.20 -15.97
N SER A 166 10.04 17.25 -16.77
CA SER A 166 10.15 17.19 -18.24
C SER A 166 11.56 16.79 -18.69
N HIS A 167 12.59 17.21 -17.96
CA HIS A 167 13.98 16.87 -18.27
C HIS A 167 14.29 15.38 -18.07
N VAL A 168 13.80 14.76 -16.99
CA VAL A 168 13.97 13.31 -16.77
C VAL A 168 13.22 12.53 -17.85
N ARG A 169 12.00 12.97 -18.18
CA ARG A 169 11.24 12.38 -19.30
C ARG A 169 12.01 12.44 -20.62
N ALA A 170 12.51 13.61 -21.00
CA ALA A 170 13.28 13.80 -22.24
C ALA A 170 14.56 12.95 -22.25
N THR A 171 15.27 12.87 -21.11
CA THR A 171 16.47 12.03 -20.97
C THR A 171 16.14 10.55 -21.20
N CYS A 172 15.05 10.04 -20.61
CA CYS A 172 14.63 8.64 -20.81
C CYS A 172 14.14 8.39 -22.24
N GLU A 173 13.43 9.34 -22.87
CA GLU A 173 12.97 9.21 -24.26
C GLU A 173 14.15 9.21 -25.25
N ALA A 174 15.18 10.02 -24.99
CA ALA A 174 16.40 10.04 -25.80
C ALA A 174 17.23 8.75 -25.65
N ARG A 175 17.31 8.17 -24.44
CA ARG A 175 18.11 6.95 -24.18
C ARG A 175 17.37 5.63 -24.45
N ASP A 176 16.05 5.63 -24.42
CA ASP A 176 15.21 4.44 -24.65
C ASP A 176 14.08 4.79 -25.63
N PRO A 177 14.37 4.95 -26.94
CA PRO A 177 13.39 5.39 -27.94
C PRO A 177 12.30 4.34 -28.22
N VAL A 178 12.51 3.10 -27.80
CA VAL A 178 11.59 1.98 -28.02
C VAL A 178 10.30 2.19 -27.22
N THR A 179 9.16 2.00 -27.87
CA THR A 179 7.85 1.99 -27.20
C THR A 179 7.77 0.83 -26.21
N ARG A 180 7.31 1.12 -24.99
CA ARG A 180 7.20 0.13 -23.91
C ARG A 180 5.74 -0.17 -23.62
N TRP A 181 5.49 -1.30 -22.98
CA TRP A 181 4.15 -1.71 -22.56
C TRP A 181 3.47 -0.69 -21.62
N THR A 182 4.25 0.13 -20.90
CA THR A 182 3.74 1.24 -20.07
C THR A 182 3.19 2.41 -20.88
N ASP A 183 3.55 2.53 -22.16
CA ASP A 183 3.05 3.56 -23.07
C ASP A 183 1.69 3.17 -23.69
N ALA A 184 1.29 1.89 -23.61
CA ALA A 184 0.05 1.39 -24.19
C ALA A 184 -1.22 1.84 -23.44
N CYS A 185 -1.06 2.39 -22.23
CA CYS A 185 -2.16 2.74 -21.33
C CYS A 185 -1.85 4.07 -20.64
N PRO A 186 -2.81 5.00 -20.52
CA PRO A 186 -2.61 6.24 -19.78
C PRO A 186 -2.12 5.97 -18.36
N LEU A 187 -1.16 6.78 -17.89
CA LEU A 187 -0.50 6.55 -16.61
C LEU A 187 -1.46 6.41 -15.40
N PRO A 188 -2.57 7.17 -15.29
CA PRO A 188 -3.54 6.96 -14.22
C PRO A 188 -4.24 5.60 -14.30
N VAL A 189 -4.65 5.16 -15.50
CA VAL A 189 -5.27 3.83 -15.65
C VAL A 189 -4.24 2.74 -15.34
N LEU A 190 -2.99 2.90 -15.77
CA LEU A 190 -1.91 1.98 -15.45
C LEU A 190 -1.66 1.87 -13.94
N ALA A 191 -1.74 2.98 -13.20
CA ALA A 191 -1.62 2.96 -11.74
C ALA A 191 -2.72 2.12 -11.08
N ALA A 192 -3.98 2.25 -11.53
CA ALA A 192 -5.07 1.42 -11.07
C ALA A 192 -4.85 -0.07 -11.39
N VAL A 193 -4.41 -0.38 -12.61
CA VAL A 193 -4.11 -1.76 -13.05
C VAL A 193 -3.02 -2.39 -12.19
N LEU A 194 -1.92 -1.67 -11.91
CA LEU A 194 -0.83 -2.18 -11.09
C LEU A 194 -1.21 -2.33 -9.63
N TRP A 195 -2.04 -1.43 -9.11
CA TRP A 195 -2.60 -1.56 -7.78
C TRP A 195 -3.45 -2.83 -7.66
N LEU A 196 -4.31 -3.11 -8.64
CA LEU A 196 -5.06 -4.37 -8.69
C LEU A 196 -4.15 -5.59 -8.82
N ALA A 197 -3.14 -5.54 -9.68
CA ALA A 197 -2.18 -6.61 -9.85
C ALA A 197 -1.43 -6.93 -8.55
N LEU A 198 -1.19 -5.92 -7.71
CA LEU A 198 -0.64 -6.10 -6.36
C LEU A 198 -1.68 -6.64 -5.36
N MET A 199 -2.94 -6.22 -5.45
CA MET A 199 -4.00 -6.63 -4.53
C MET A 199 -4.46 -8.07 -4.74
N VAL A 200 -4.49 -8.57 -5.97
CA VAL A 200 -4.88 -9.96 -6.28
C VAL A 200 -4.11 -11.00 -5.47
N PRO A 201 -2.77 -11.03 -5.45
CA PRO A 201 -2.02 -11.98 -4.61
C PRO A 201 -2.25 -11.72 -3.12
N MET A 202 -2.45 -10.47 -2.69
CA MET A 202 -2.75 -10.17 -1.28
C MET A 202 -4.11 -10.74 -0.85
N ILE A 203 -5.13 -10.67 -1.71
CA ILE A 203 -6.44 -11.26 -1.48
C ILE A 203 -6.34 -12.79 -1.41
N LEU A 204 -5.51 -13.41 -2.25
CA LEU A 204 -5.28 -14.86 -2.23
C LEU A 204 -4.46 -15.33 -1.01
N LEU A 205 -3.62 -14.46 -0.44
CA LEU A 205 -2.87 -14.73 0.79
C LEU A 205 -3.67 -14.41 2.06
N ALA A 206 -4.72 -13.60 1.97
CA ALA A 206 -5.55 -13.20 3.11
C ALA A 206 -6.13 -14.37 3.93
N PRO A 207 -6.57 -15.51 3.34
CA PRO A 207 -7.00 -16.67 4.13
C PRO A 207 -5.95 -17.19 5.11
N LEU A 208 -4.65 -17.03 4.81
CA LEU A 208 -3.57 -17.51 5.68
C LEU A 208 -3.46 -16.65 6.95
N SER A 209 -3.60 -15.33 6.82
CA SER A 209 -3.56 -14.41 7.97
C SER A 209 -4.89 -14.33 8.70
N ALA A 210 -6.01 -14.36 7.97
CA ALA A 210 -7.36 -14.30 8.50
C ALA A 210 -7.90 -15.66 8.96
N ARG A 211 -7.07 -16.72 8.95
CA ARG A 211 -7.44 -18.09 9.37
C ARG A 211 -8.70 -18.62 8.67
N GLY A 212 -8.81 -18.31 7.38
CA GLY A 212 -9.91 -18.73 6.52
C GLY A 212 -11.25 -18.09 6.87
N VAL A 213 -11.24 -16.92 7.50
CA VAL A 213 -12.44 -16.12 7.82
C VAL A 213 -12.62 -15.02 6.78
N LEU A 214 -13.81 -14.93 6.19
CA LEU A 214 -14.20 -13.85 5.28
C LEU A 214 -15.45 -13.13 5.80
N PRO A 215 -15.35 -11.87 6.26
CA PRO A 215 -16.52 -11.07 6.61
C PRO A 215 -17.29 -10.65 5.35
N PHE A 216 -18.59 -10.92 5.32
CA PHE A 216 -19.46 -10.59 4.18
C PHE A 216 -20.86 -10.18 4.66
N PHE A 217 -21.21 -8.89 4.55
CA PHE A 217 -22.51 -8.32 4.93
C PHE A 217 -22.99 -8.71 6.34
N GLY A 218 -22.13 -8.60 7.34
CA GLY A 218 -22.48 -8.96 8.73
C GLY A 218 -22.50 -10.47 8.99
N VAL A 219 -22.24 -11.29 7.98
CA VAL A 219 -22.06 -12.74 8.14
C VAL A 219 -20.58 -13.07 8.07
N VAL A 220 -20.13 -13.97 8.93
CA VAL A 220 -18.74 -14.44 8.96
C VAL A 220 -18.67 -15.80 8.27
N LEU A 221 -18.19 -15.79 7.03
CA LEU A 221 -17.94 -17.03 6.28
C LEU A 221 -16.65 -17.67 6.79
N THR A 222 -16.64 -18.99 6.93
CA THR A 222 -15.47 -19.74 7.38
C THR A 222 -15.23 -20.96 6.47
N GLY A 223 -14.00 -21.48 6.46
CA GLY A 223 -13.64 -22.69 5.72
C GLY A 223 -13.75 -22.52 4.20
N TRP A 224 -14.36 -23.50 3.52
CA TRP A 224 -14.46 -23.52 2.05
C TRP A 224 -15.25 -22.34 1.46
N PRO A 225 -16.43 -21.96 1.98
CA PRO A 225 -17.15 -20.77 1.51
C PRO A 225 -16.30 -19.49 1.52
N ALA A 226 -15.52 -19.27 2.59
CA ALA A 226 -14.63 -18.11 2.69
C ALA A 226 -13.53 -18.15 1.61
N LEU A 227 -12.87 -19.30 1.45
CA LEU A 227 -11.82 -19.47 0.45
C LEU A 227 -12.34 -19.24 -0.98
N LEU A 228 -13.52 -19.79 -1.31
CA LEU A 228 -14.17 -19.54 -2.60
C LEU A 228 -14.47 -18.04 -2.78
N GLY A 229 -14.94 -17.36 -1.74
CA GLY A 229 -15.17 -15.92 -1.76
C GLY A 229 -13.91 -15.13 -2.12
N TYR A 230 -12.77 -15.44 -1.47
CA TYR A 230 -11.48 -14.82 -1.79
C TYR A 230 -11.05 -15.06 -3.24
N VAL A 231 -11.18 -16.30 -3.74
CA VAL A 231 -10.83 -16.65 -5.13
C VAL A 231 -11.72 -15.91 -6.14
N ILE A 232 -13.02 -15.81 -5.87
CA ILE A 232 -13.97 -15.10 -6.73
C ILE A 232 -13.62 -13.61 -6.79
N ILE A 233 -13.36 -12.98 -5.64
CA ILE A 233 -12.96 -11.56 -5.59
C ILE A 233 -11.65 -11.36 -6.36
N ALA A 234 -10.64 -12.22 -6.13
CA ALA A 234 -9.37 -12.17 -6.82
C ALA A 234 -9.53 -12.33 -8.34
N ALA A 235 -10.41 -13.22 -8.80
CA ALA A 235 -10.70 -13.42 -10.22
C ALA A 235 -11.34 -12.19 -10.86
N PHE A 236 -12.34 -11.57 -10.19
CA PHE A 236 -12.93 -10.32 -10.68
C PHE A 236 -11.90 -9.20 -10.77
N TRP A 237 -11.04 -9.05 -9.76
CA TRP A 237 -10.04 -7.97 -9.73
C TRP A 237 -8.91 -8.21 -10.75
N ALA A 238 -8.49 -9.46 -10.95
CA ALA A 238 -7.52 -9.83 -11.99
C ALA A 238 -8.08 -9.57 -13.40
N TRP A 239 -9.35 -9.96 -13.63
CA TRP A 239 -10.02 -9.68 -14.89
C TRP A 239 -10.17 -8.17 -15.13
N SER A 240 -10.61 -7.41 -14.11
CA SER A 240 -10.70 -5.95 -14.19
C SER A 240 -9.35 -5.31 -14.51
N ALA A 241 -8.25 -5.78 -13.91
CA ALA A 241 -6.91 -5.28 -14.22
C ALA A 241 -6.55 -5.49 -15.70
N LEU A 242 -6.79 -6.69 -16.23
CA LEU A 242 -6.52 -7.02 -17.64
C LEU A 242 -7.40 -6.23 -18.60
N ALA A 243 -8.70 -6.13 -18.32
CA ALA A 243 -9.67 -5.39 -19.12
C ALA A 243 -9.34 -3.89 -19.11
N MET A 244 -9.02 -3.31 -17.94
CA MET A 244 -8.65 -1.90 -17.84
C MET A 244 -7.31 -1.60 -18.53
N TYR A 245 -6.35 -2.52 -18.50
CA TYR A 245 -5.10 -2.37 -19.27
C TYR A 245 -5.36 -2.30 -20.78
N ARG A 246 -6.39 -3.01 -21.26
CA ARG A 246 -6.87 -2.95 -22.65
C ARG A 246 -7.85 -1.79 -22.90
N LEU A 247 -8.04 -0.89 -21.93
CA LEU A 247 -8.98 0.22 -21.98
C LEU A 247 -10.43 -0.19 -22.23
N ASP A 248 -10.83 -1.39 -21.78
CA ASP A 248 -12.21 -1.84 -21.82
C ASP A 248 -12.98 -1.30 -20.60
N VAL A 249 -14.00 -0.48 -20.87
CA VAL A 249 -14.87 0.14 -19.86
C VAL A 249 -15.60 -0.88 -18.97
N ARG A 250 -15.80 -2.12 -19.45
CA ARG A 250 -16.42 -3.19 -18.66
C ARG A 250 -15.55 -3.55 -17.44
N GLY A 251 -14.22 -3.55 -17.61
CA GLY A 251 -13.27 -3.78 -16.51
C GLY A 251 -13.41 -2.74 -15.40
N TRP A 252 -13.61 -1.48 -15.79
CA TRP A 252 -13.85 -0.36 -14.89
C TRP A 252 -15.18 -0.50 -14.13
N TRP A 253 -16.26 -0.86 -14.81
CA TRP A 253 -17.57 -1.07 -14.15
C TRP A 253 -17.54 -2.21 -13.14
N VAL A 254 -16.93 -3.35 -13.50
CA VAL A 254 -16.81 -4.49 -12.57
C VAL A 254 -15.97 -4.12 -11.35
N LEU A 255 -14.88 -3.37 -11.54
CA LEU A 255 -14.08 -2.87 -10.41
C LEU A 255 -14.91 -1.94 -9.52
N LEU A 256 -15.59 -0.96 -10.10
CA LEU A 256 -16.39 0.00 -9.35
C LEU A 256 -17.47 -0.70 -8.52
N VAL A 257 -18.24 -1.59 -9.15
CA VAL A 257 -19.34 -2.32 -8.51
C VAL A 257 -18.81 -3.27 -7.44
N SER A 258 -17.77 -4.06 -7.75
CA SER A 258 -17.20 -5.00 -6.76
C SER A 258 -16.61 -4.25 -5.56
N PHE A 259 -15.90 -3.15 -5.79
CA PHE A 259 -15.36 -2.32 -4.71
C PHE A 259 -16.46 -1.65 -3.88
N ALA A 260 -17.55 -1.19 -4.51
CA ALA A 260 -18.72 -0.66 -3.81
C ALA A 260 -19.41 -1.72 -2.93
N ILE A 261 -19.62 -2.92 -3.45
CA ILE A 261 -20.20 -4.04 -2.71
C ILE A 261 -19.31 -4.39 -1.51
N LEU A 262 -17.99 -4.50 -1.71
CA LEU A 262 -17.04 -4.83 -0.64
C LEU A 262 -16.95 -3.72 0.41
N THR A 263 -16.99 -2.45 -0.01
CA THR A 263 -17.03 -1.30 0.91
C THR A 263 -18.31 -1.33 1.75
N LEU A 264 -19.46 -1.51 1.12
CA LEU A 264 -20.76 -1.59 1.80
C LEU A 264 -20.78 -2.79 2.77
N SER A 265 -20.31 -3.95 2.32
CA SER A 265 -20.16 -5.15 3.15
C SER A 265 -19.32 -4.88 4.40
N ASN A 266 -18.16 -4.22 4.25
CA ASN A 266 -17.31 -3.84 5.38
C ASN A 266 -18.00 -2.85 6.32
N VAL A 267 -18.68 -1.83 5.79
CA VAL A 267 -19.43 -0.85 6.61
C VAL A 267 -20.52 -1.56 7.41
N VAL A 268 -21.30 -2.45 6.78
CA VAL A 268 -22.33 -3.25 7.48
C VAL A 268 -21.67 -4.11 8.56
N MET A 269 -20.58 -4.81 8.24
CA MET A 269 -19.85 -5.66 9.19
C MET A 269 -19.42 -4.88 10.43
N TYR A 270 -18.70 -3.77 10.27
CA TYR A 270 -18.21 -2.95 11.38
C TYR A 270 -19.31 -2.14 12.07
N SER A 271 -20.51 -2.03 11.47
CA SER A 271 -21.67 -1.43 12.13
C SER A 271 -22.35 -2.39 13.12
N GLN A 272 -22.24 -3.69 12.87
CA GLN A 272 -22.84 -4.76 13.66
C GLN A 272 -21.86 -5.33 14.69
N TYR A 273 -20.60 -5.52 14.31
CA TYR A 273 -19.55 -6.07 15.14
C TYR A 273 -18.47 -5.03 15.45
N ASN A 274 -17.96 -5.03 16.68
CA ASN A 274 -16.72 -4.32 16.99
C ASN A 274 -15.50 -5.13 16.50
N LEU A 275 -14.33 -4.51 16.39
CA LEU A 275 -13.14 -5.21 15.88
C LEU A 275 -12.77 -6.42 16.77
N VAL A 276 -12.95 -6.29 18.08
CA VAL A 276 -12.63 -7.33 19.05
C VAL A 276 -13.46 -8.59 18.79
N GLU A 277 -14.76 -8.46 18.57
CA GLU A 277 -15.65 -9.58 18.25
C GLU A 277 -15.23 -10.27 16.94
N ILE A 278 -14.81 -9.50 15.94
CA ILE A 278 -14.30 -10.07 14.68
C ILE A 278 -12.99 -10.84 14.94
N LEU A 279 -12.09 -10.31 15.76
CA LEU A 279 -10.84 -10.99 16.16
C LEU A 279 -11.12 -12.27 16.97
N GLU A 280 -12.13 -12.25 17.83
CA GLU A 280 -12.61 -13.41 18.58
C GLU A 280 -13.15 -14.50 17.63
N LEU A 281 -13.92 -14.11 16.61
CA LEU A 281 -14.38 -15.02 15.54
C LEU A 281 -13.23 -15.57 14.70
N MET A 282 -12.13 -14.81 14.54
CA MET A 282 -10.86 -15.29 13.95
C MET A 282 -10.03 -16.16 14.92
N ARG A 283 -10.55 -16.46 16.11
CA ARG A 283 -9.91 -17.29 17.16
C ARG A 283 -8.62 -16.70 17.69
N TYR A 284 -8.47 -15.37 17.70
CA TYR A 284 -7.34 -14.73 18.36
C TYR A 284 -7.36 -15.09 19.85
N PRO A 285 -6.21 -15.42 20.47
CA PRO A 285 -6.22 -15.79 21.87
C PRO A 285 -6.49 -14.62 22.81
N GLU A 286 -7.06 -14.95 23.96
CA GLU A 286 -7.59 -13.99 24.93
C GLU A 286 -6.58 -12.96 25.42
N ALA A 287 -5.30 -13.32 25.55
CA ALA A 287 -4.27 -12.37 25.93
C ALA A 287 -4.15 -11.18 24.94
N GLN A 288 -4.31 -11.45 23.64
CA GLN A 288 -4.31 -10.41 22.61
C GLN A 288 -5.65 -9.66 22.58
N LEU A 289 -6.77 -10.37 22.69
CA LEU A 289 -8.09 -9.74 22.74
C LEU A 289 -8.21 -8.78 23.94
N ALA A 290 -7.65 -9.13 25.09
CA ALA A 290 -7.61 -8.28 26.28
C ALA A 290 -6.85 -6.96 26.04
N MET A 291 -5.81 -6.99 25.21
CA MET A 291 -5.09 -5.77 24.80
C MET A 291 -5.94 -4.91 23.85
N PHE A 292 -6.60 -5.53 22.86
CA PHE A 292 -7.46 -4.82 21.92
C PHE A 292 -8.71 -4.21 22.58
N ARG A 293 -9.34 -4.92 23.53
CA ARG A 293 -10.48 -4.45 24.33
C ARG A 293 -10.15 -3.19 25.14
N LYS A 294 -8.88 -2.92 25.44
CA LYS A 294 -8.44 -1.73 26.17
C LYS A 294 -8.21 -0.51 25.26
N MET A 295 -8.22 -0.69 23.94
CA MET A 295 -8.04 0.41 23.00
C MET A 295 -9.41 0.98 22.58
N PRO A 296 -9.75 2.23 22.95
CA PRO A 296 -11.07 2.79 22.67
C PRO A 296 -11.41 2.89 21.18
N LEU A 297 -10.39 2.96 20.31
CA LEU A 297 -10.56 2.95 18.85
C LEU A 297 -11.23 1.67 18.33
N PHE A 298 -11.05 0.53 19.01
CA PHE A 298 -11.52 -0.78 18.57
C PHE A 298 -12.88 -1.18 19.14
N ASN A 299 -13.36 -0.47 20.16
CA ASN A 299 -14.65 -0.73 20.80
C ASN A 299 -15.80 0.09 20.22
N GLY A 300 -15.53 1.05 19.33
CA GLY A 300 -16.53 1.95 18.76
C GLY A 300 -16.81 1.76 17.27
N ARG A 301 -17.82 2.49 16.77
CA ARG A 301 -18.15 2.56 15.33
C ARG A 301 -17.12 3.36 14.50
N ALA A 302 -16.04 3.83 15.12
CA ALA A 302 -15.00 4.61 14.47
C ALA A 302 -14.38 3.85 13.29
N MET A 303 -14.21 2.53 13.40
CA MET A 303 -13.72 1.72 12.28
C MET A 303 -14.67 1.65 11.10
N ALA A 304 -15.98 1.51 11.34
CA ALA A 304 -16.98 1.50 10.26
C ALA A 304 -16.94 2.80 9.46
N TRP A 305 -16.95 3.93 10.17
CA TRP A 305 -16.83 5.26 9.57
C TRP A 305 -15.49 5.47 8.89
N GLY A 306 -14.39 5.01 9.52
CA GLY A 306 -13.05 5.05 8.95
C GLY A 306 -13.00 4.35 7.60
N MET A 307 -13.44 3.09 7.53
CA MET A 307 -13.43 2.30 6.30
C MET A 307 -14.27 2.94 5.18
N GLY A 308 -15.48 3.41 5.51
CA GLY A 308 -16.32 4.13 4.57
C GLY A 308 -15.64 5.40 4.05
N LEU A 309 -15.10 6.23 4.96
CA LEU A 309 -14.43 7.48 4.59
C LEU A 309 -13.16 7.24 3.76
N PHE A 310 -12.39 6.18 4.07
CA PHE A 310 -11.17 5.83 3.32
C PHE A 310 -11.43 5.31 1.91
N SER A 311 -12.64 4.85 1.63
CA SER A 311 -13.02 4.44 0.28
C SER A 311 -13.27 5.62 -0.66
N ILE A 312 -13.65 6.80 -0.13
CA ILE A 312 -14.07 7.96 -0.93
C ILE A 312 -12.98 8.44 -1.90
N PRO A 313 -11.71 8.62 -1.50
CA PRO A 313 -10.66 9.02 -2.43
C PRO A 313 -10.48 8.02 -3.58
N PHE A 314 -10.66 6.73 -3.32
CA PHE A 314 -10.57 5.71 -4.35
C PHE A 314 -11.76 5.76 -5.32
N PHE A 315 -12.99 5.97 -4.85
CA PHE A 315 -14.14 6.23 -5.73
C PHE A 315 -13.96 7.48 -6.59
N ALA A 316 -13.48 8.57 -6.00
CA ALA A 316 -13.17 9.80 -6.74
C ALA A 316 -12.09 9.54 -7.81
N TYR A 317 -11.09 8.73 -7.48
CA TYR A 317 -10.05 8.33 -8.43
C TYR A 317 -10.60 7.45 -9.57
N LEU A 318 -11.42 6.44 -9.26
CA LEU A 318 -12.10 5.61 -10.27
C LEU A 318 -12.97 6.48 -11.18
N TRP A 319 -13.70 7.43 -10.62
CA TRP A 319 -14.49 8.38 -11.40
C TRP A 319 -13.61 9.24 -12.31
N TYR A 320 -12.50 9.77 -11.79
CA TYR A 320 -11.54 10.56 -12.56
C TYR A 320 -10.96 9.78 -13.75
N ILE A 321 -10.58 8.50 -13.56
CA ILE A 321 -10.01 7.71 -14.66
C ILE A 321 -11.04 7.25 -15.69
N LYS A 322 -12.34 7.34 -15.40
CA LYS A 322 -13.43 6.97 -16.33
C LYS A 322 -13.28 7.65 -17.69
N ARG A 323 -12.78 8.90 -17.71
CA ARG A 323 -12.59 9.71 -18.93
C ARG A 323 -11.57 9.13 -19.94
N PHE A 324 -10.79 8.13 -19.54
CA PHE A 324 -9.80 7.48 -20.41
C PHE A 324 -10.36 6.24 -21.13
N PHE A 325 -11.60 5.84 -20.84
CA PHE A 325 -12.26 4.71 -21.47
C PHE A 325 -13.18 5.22 -22.61
N PRO A 326 -13.16 4.56 -23.78
CA PRO A 326 -13.98 4.91 -24.94
C PRO A 326 -15.47 4.55 -24.77
#